data_AF-A0A0N1LLU5-F1
#
_entry.id   AF-A0A0N1LLU5-F1
#
_cell.length_a   1.000
_cell.length_b   1.000
_cell.length_c   1.000
_cell.angle_alpha   90.00
_cell.angle_beta   90.00
_cell.angle_gamma   90.00
#
_symmetry.space_group_name_H-M   'P 1'
#
loop_
_entity.id
_entity.type
_entity.pdbx_description
1 polymer ?
#
loop_
_entity_poly.entity_id
_entity_poly.type
_entity_poly.pdbx_seq_one_letter_code
_entity_poly.pdbx_strand_id
1 'polypeptide(L)'
;MLIVATIGRIRRESLVKGKGIREIARDLGLSRNTVRKVLRSGAYVPVLARKPGALRNGAPFKDWALPGSLGRIQAKLASSADGVRQMVDILAAVLTDGLAAVEAACAEALHNGVHSSDVVLNILSRRREPPSPISILTPTALTLRHAPVADCGRYAACGERSMERHESWRSWAR
;
A
#
# COMPACT_ATOMS: atom_id res chain seq x y z
N MET A 1 -23.05 9.87 21.52
CA MET A 1 -22.26 9.78 20.27
C MET A 1 -22.09 11.17 19.71
N LEU A 2 -20.88 11.59 19.32
CA LEU A 2 -20.70 12.85 18.58
C LEU A 2 -21.03 12.58 17.12
N ILE A 3 -21.81 13.48 16.51
CA ILE A 3 -22.20 13.39 15.10
C ILE A 3 -20.94 13.65 14.25
N VAL A 4 -20.78 12.95 13.13
CA VAL A 4 -19.63 13.09 12.20
C VAL A 4 -19.44 14.55 11.76
N ALA A 5 -20.54 15.31 11.64
CA ALA A 5 -20.54 16.75 11.35
C ALA A 5 -19.77 17.58 12.40
N THR A 6 -19.87 17.23 13.68
CA THR A 6 -19.20 17.93 14.79
C THR A 6 -17.69 17.69 14.76
N ILE A 7 -17.26 16.47 14.43
CA ILE A 7 -15.84 16.13 14.26
C ILE A 7 -15.23 16.94 13.11
N GLY A 8 -15.95 17.06 11.98
CA GLY A 8 -15.54 17.87 10.83
C GLY A 8 -15.39 19.36 11.16
N ARG A 9 -16.33 19.93 11.92
CA ARG A 9 -16.28 21.33 12.40
C ARG A 9 -15.06 21.59 13.29
N ILE A 10 -14.81 20.72 14.28
CA ILE A 10 -13.63 20.82 15.17
C ILE A 10 -12.33 20.84 14.36
N ARG A 11 -12.19 19.93 13.40
CA ARG A 11 -11.00 19.84 12.54
C ARG A 11 -10.82 21.08 11.68
N ARG A 12 -11.89 21.59 11.06
CA ARG A 12 -11.83 22.78 10.19
C ARG A 12 -11.40 24.03 10.97
N GLU A 13 -11.97 24.26 12.15
CA GLU A 13 -11.60 25.40 12.99
C GLU A 13 -10.14 25.32 13.49
N SER A 14 -9.63 24.12 13.75
CA SER A 14 -8.25 23.93 14.22
C SER A 14 -7.20 23.95 13.09
N LEU A 15 -7.43 23.22 11.99
CA LEU A 15 -6.45 23.03 10.90
C LEU A 15 -6.49 24.14 9.86
N VAL A 16 -7.66 24.73 9.59
CA VAL A 16 -7.81 25.77 8.55
C VAL A 16 -7.73 27.17 9.14
N LYS A 17 -8.35 27.38 10.31
CA LYS A 17 -8.41 28.71 10.96
C LYS A 17 -7.37 28.89 12.08
N GLY A 18 -6.62 27.84 12.43
CA GLY A 18 -5.56 27.92 13.45
C GLY A 18 -6.06 28.18 14.88
N LYS A 19 -7.36 28.02 15.15
CA LYS A 19 -7.93 28.31 16.47
C LYS A 19 -7.41 27.37 17.55
N GLY A 20 -7.22 27.89 18.75
CA GLY A 20 -6.76 27.12 19.89
C GLY A 20 -7.82 26.15 20.43
N ILE A 21 -7.40 25.04 21.04
CA ILE A 21 -8.30 24.01 21.63
C ILE A 21 -9.34 24.62 22.59
N ARG A 22 -8.95 25.65 23.35
CA ARG A 22 -9.83 26.36 24.30
C ARG A 22 -10.90 27.20 23.60
N GLU A 23 -10.57 27.76 22.45
CA GLU A 23 -11.47 28.60 21.65
C GLU A 23 -12.52 27.72 20.97
N ILE A 24 -12.10 26.63 20.33
CA ILE A 24 -12.99 25.64 19.70
C ILE A 24 -13.94 25.01 20.74
N ALA A 25 -13.44 24.73 21.94
CA ALA A 25 -14.25 24.21 23.03
C ALA A 25 -15.36 25.19 23.46
N ARG A 26 -15.07 26.50 23.48
CA ARG A 26 -16.05 27.55 23.78
C ARG A 26 -17.07 27.71 22.65
N ASP A 27 -16.61 27.82 21.41
CA ASP A 27 -17.47 28.04 20.24
C ASP A 27 -18.47 26.89 20.00
N LEU A 28 -18.05 25.65 20.28
CA LEU A 28 -18.87 24.46 20.04
C LEU A 28 -19.56 23.92 21.30
N GLY A 29 -19.35 24.53 22.48
CA GLY A 29 -19.91 24.05 23.75
C GLY A 29 -19.42 22.65 24.15
N LEU A 30 -18.19 22.28 23.75
CA LEU A 30 -17.64 20.94 23.96
C LEU A 30 -16.58 20.92 25.05
N SER A 31 -16.45 19.79 25.73
CA SER A 31 -15.35 19.61 26.68
C SER A 31 -14.00 19.73 25.96
N ARG A 32 -13.03 20.40 26.59
CA ARG A 32 -11.66 20.53 26.07
C ARG A 32 -11.02 19.16 25.85
N ASN A 33 -11.38 18.17 26.67
CA ASN A 33 -10.92 16.79 26.54
C ASN A 33 -11.49 16.12 25.28
N THR A 34 -12.73 16.44 24.91
CA THR A 34 -13.35 15.99 23.66
C THR A 34 -12.64 16.57 22.45
N VAL A 35 -12.42 17.88 22.40
CA VAL A 35 -11.68 18.54 21.31
C VAL A 35 -10.26 17.97 21.21
N ARG A 36 -9.57 17.83 22.34
CA ARG A 36 -8.22 17.23 22.39
C ARG A 36 -8.22 15.75 21.95
N LYS A 37 -9.28 15.00 22.22
CA LYS A 37 -9.42 13.60 21.78
C LYS A 37 -9.64 13.53 20.26
N VAL A 38 -10.48 14.41 19.70
CA VAL A 38 -10.76 14.52 18.26
C VAL A 38 -9.53 14.95 17.46
N LEU A 39 -8.73 15.88 18.01
CA LEU A 39 -7.49 16.32 17.39
C LEU A 39 -6.37 15.27 17.52
N ARG A 40 -6.26 14.58 18.68
CA ARG A 40 -5.32 13.45 18.85
C ARG A 40 -5.67 12.26 17.99
N SER A 41 -6.96 11.97 17.78
CA SER A 41 -7.38 10.95 16.80
C SER A 41 -7.11 11.37 15.35
N GLY A 42 -6.71 12.62 15.10
CA GLY A 42 -6.17 13.07 13.81
C GLY A 42 -4.67 12.84 13.64
N ALA A 43 -3.95 12.40 14.68
CA ALA A 43 -2.56 11.96 14.54
C ALA A 43 -2.56 10.46 14.18
N TYR A 44 -2.19 10.16 12.94
CA TYR A 44 -2.44 8.91 12.20
C TYR A 44 -1.73 7.65 12.72
N VAL A 45 -0.93 7.75 13.79
CA VAL A 45 0.07 6.74 14.16
C VAL A 45 -0.33 5.84 15.35
N PRO A 46 -1.03 6.30 16.42
CA PRO A 46 -1.27 5.43 17.59
C PRO A 46 -2.48 4.48 17.45
N VAL A 47 -3.39 4.74 16.50
CA VAL A 47 -4.62 3.93 16.33
C VAL A 47 -4.37 2.70 15.45
N LEU A 48 -3.54 2.84 14.41
CA LEU A 48 -3.11 1.71 13.57
C LEU A 48 -2.29 0.68 14.38
N ALA A 49 -1.46 1.15 15.32
CA ALA A 49 -0.62 0.28 16.15
C ALA A 49 -1.37 -0.55 17.20
N ARG A 50 -2.59 -0.15 17.61
CA ARG A 50 -3.27 -0.77 18.77
C ARG A 50 -4.24 -1.91 18.41
N LYS A 51 -4.75 -1.99 17.18
CA LYS A 51 -5.72 -3.04 16.81
C LYS A 51 -5.76 -3.31 15.30
N PRO A 52 -4.77 -4.01 14.73
CA PRO A 52 -4.73 -4.34 13.30
C PRO A 52 -5.96 -5.13 12.83
N GLY A 53 -6.60 -5.92 13.71
CA GLY A 53 -7.80 -6.69 13.38
C GLY A 53 -9.04 -5.85 13.02
N ALA A 54 -9.08 -4.55 13.36
CA ALA A 54 -10.18 -3.65 12.97
C ALA A 54 -10.06 -3.14 11.52
N LEU A 55 -8.89 -3.31 10.89
CA LEU A 55 -8.63 -2.92 9.50
C LEU A 55 -9.42 -3.78 8.51
N ARG A 56 -9.69 -5.04 8.87
CA ARG A 56 -10.31 -6.02 7.96
C ARG A 56 -11.73 -5.64 7.50
N ASN A 57 -12.45 -4.84 8.28
CA ASN A 57 -13.83 -4.45 7.97
C ASN A 57 -13.94 -3.02 7.42
N GLY A 58 -12.87 -2.22 7.41
CA GLY A 58 -12.83 -0.88 6.79
C GLY A 58 -13.80 0.19 7.32
N ALA A 59 -14.78 -0.19 8.14
CA ALA A 59 -15.84 0.66 8.69
C ALA A 59 -15.33 1.92 9.41
N PRO A 60 -14.16 1.92 10.09
CA PRO A 60 -13.63 3.14 10.69
C PRO A 60 -13.09 4.19 9.69
N PHE A 61 -12.87 3.82 8.42
CA PHE A 61 -12.13 4.63 7.46
C PHE A 61 -13.00 5.26 6.37
N LYS A 62 -14.29 4.90 6.25
CA LYS A 62 -15.19 5.48 5.22
C LYS A 62 -15.39 7.00 5.37
N ASP A 63 -15.42 7.51 6.60
CA ASP A 63 -15.68 8.94 6.89
C ASP A 63 -14.43 9.71 7.32
N TRP A 64 -13.24 9.12 7.17
CA TRP A 64 -12.01 9.74 7.62
C TRP A 64 -11.49 10.73 6.58
N ALA A 65 -11.56 12.02 6.86
CA ALA A 65 -10.92 13.05 6.04
C ALA A 65 -9.39 12.92 6.16
N LEU A 66 -8.77 12.23 5.19
CA LEU A 66 -7.32 12.15 5.01
C LEU A 66 -6.85 13.38 4.22
N PRO A 67 -5.87 14.17 4.70
CA PRO A 67 -5.32 15.29 3.94
C PRO A 67 -4.38 14.80 2.82
N GLY A 68 -4.18 15.64 1.81
CA GLY A 68 -3.17 15.44 0.78
C GLY A 68 -3.56 14.44 -0.32
N SER A 69 -2.56 13.74 -0.86
CA SER A 69 -2.73 12.73 -1.92
C SER A 69 -3.49 11.49 -1.45
N LEU A 70 -3.38 11.13 -0.17
CA LEU A 70 -4.09 9.98 0.43
C LEU A 70 -5.61 10.14 0.40
N GLY A 71 -6.13 11.32 0.74
CA GLY A 71 -7.56 11.59 0.65
C GLY A 71 -8.09 11.56 -0.78
N ARG A 72 -7.27 11.95 -1.76
CA ARG A 72 -7.62 11.86 -3.19
C ARG A 72 -7.67 10.42 -3.68
N ILE A 73 -6.72 9.57 -3.28
CA ILE A 73 -6.78 8.13 -3.56
C ILE A 73 -7.99 7.50 -2.88
N GLN A 74 -8.28 7.85 -1.63
CA GLN A 74 -9.47 7.37 -0.92
C GLN A 74 -10.77 7.73 -1.64
N ALA A 75 -10.90 8.97 -2.12
CA ALA A 75 -12.05 9.39 -2.90
C ALA A 75 -12.19 8.61 -4.22
N LYS A 76 -11.09 8.33 -4.92
CA LYS A 76 -11.09 7.51 -6.15
C LYS A 76 -11.41 6.04 -5.88
N LEU A 77 -10.92 5.49 -4.77
CA LEU A 77 -11.19 4.11 -4.38
C LEU A 77 -12.60 3.92 -3.81
N ALA A 78 -13.25 4.98 -3.32
CA ALA A 78 -14.61 4.90 -2.77
C ALA A 78 -15.66 4.42 -3.79
N SER A 79 -15.42 4.61 -5.10
CA SER A 79 -16.29 4.11 -6.17
C SER A 79 -16.06 2.63 -6.52
N SER A 80 -14.99 2.01 -6.05
CA SER A 80 -14.64 0.63 -6.38
C SER A 80 -15.12 -0.35 -5.31
N ALA A 81 -15.62 -1.51 -5.72
CA ALA A 81 -16.09 -2.57 -4.81
C ALA A 81 -15.00 -3.02 -3.82
N ASP A 82 -13.75 -3.14 -4.30
CA ASP A 82 -12.58 -3.53 -3.50
C ASP A 82 -11.84 -2.34 -2.86
N GLY A 83 -12.35 -1.10 -2.99
CA GLY A 83 -11.62 0.10 -2.59
C GLY A 83 -11.30 0.16 -1.09
N VAL A 84 -12.16 -0.42 -0.26
CA VAL A 84 -11.95 -0.53 1.19
C VAL A 84 -10.73 -1.41 1.49
N ARG A 85 -10.59 -2.54 0.79
CA ARG A 85 -9.46 -3.46 0.95
C ARG A 85 -8.16 -2.80 0.47
N GLN A 86 -8.19 -2.20 -0.72
CA GLN A 86 -7.03 -1.50 -1.27
C GLN A 86 -6.55 -0.36 -0.34
N MET A 87 -7.47 0.40 0.25
CA MET A 87 -7.13 1.44 1.22
C MET A 87 -6.50 0.85 2.49
N VAL A 88 -6.99 -0.29 2.96
CA VAL A 88 -6.41 -0.99 4.12
C VAL A 88 -4.98 -1.44 3.83
N ASP A 89 -4.71 -1.97 2.64
CA ASP A 89 -3.37 -2.41 2.24
C ASP A 89 -2.39 -1.23 2.18
N ILE A 90 -2.83 -0.08 1.64
CA ILE A 90 -2.04 1.17 1.64
C ILE A 90 -1.77 1.68 3.06
N LEU A 91 -2.79 1.66 3.93
CA LEU A 91 -2.65 2.11 5.32
C LEU A 91 -1.79 1.16 6.16
N ALA A 92 -1.77 -0.14 5.83
CA ALA A 92 -0.87 -1.09 6.47
C ALA A 92 0.60 -0.74 6.18
N ALA A 93 0.92 -0.29 4.97
CA ALA A 93 2.28 0.13 4.60
C ALA A 93 2.77 1.35 5.40
N VAL A 94 1.88 2.21 5.89
CA VAL A 94 2.22 3.36 6.76
C VAL A 94 2.92 2.90 8.05
N LEU A 95 2.62 1.71 8.56
CA LEU A 95 3.26 1.15 9.75
C LEU A 95 4.73 0.80 9.51
N THR A 96 5.12 0.51 8.27
CA THR A 96 6.47 0.07 7.92
C THR A 96 7.32 1.20 7.34
N ASP A 97 6.76 2.01 6.44
CA ASP A 97 7.49 3.09 5.73
C ASP A 97 7.30 4.48 6.34
N GLY A 98 6.29 4.64 7.19
CA GLY A 98 5.86 5.93 7.71
C GLY A 98 4.96 6.70 6.74
N LEU A 99 4.24 7.68 7.30
CA LEU A 99 3.18 8.39 6.59
C LEU A 99 3.68 9.23 5.40
N ALA A 100 4.83 9.89 5.56
CA ALA A 100 5.38 10.77 4.53
C ALA A 100 5.78 10.00 3.25
N ALA A 101 6.36 8.81 3.42
CA ALA A 101 6.75 7.96 2.30
C ALA A 101 5.52 7.47 1.52
N VAL A 102 4.47 7.05 2.24
CA VAL A 102 3.21 6.60 1.65
C VAL A 102 2.49 7.75 0.95
N GLU A 103 2.41 8.94 1.56
CA GLU A 103 1.81 10.12 0.92
C GLU A 103 2.53 10.47 -0.39
N ALA A 104 3.86 10.46 -0.40
CA ALA A 104 4.66 10.72 -1.59
C ALA A 104 4.44 9.64 -2.68
N ALA A 105 4.33 8.36 -2.31
CA ALA A 105 4.02 7.28 -3.25
C ALA A 105 2.60 7.42 -3.82
N CYS A 106 1.63 7.83 -2.99
CA CYS A 106 0.27 8.12 -3.44
C CYS A 106 0.22 9.32 -4.39
N ALA A 107 1.03 10.36 -4.15
CA ALA A 107 1.13 11.51 -5.05
C ALA A 107 1.69 11.10 -6.42
N GLU A 108 2.72 10.25 -6.43
CA GLU A 108 3.32 9.71 -7.66
C GLU A 108 2.34 8.80 -8.43
N ALA A 109 1.60 7.93 -7.74
CA ALA A 109 0.56 7.12 -8.37
C ALA A 109 -0.52 8.00 -9.04
N LEU A 110 -1.00 9.02 -8.32
CA LEU A 110 -1.99 9.97 -8.85
C LEU A 110 -1.46 10.77 -10.03
N HIS A 111 -0.17 11.15 -10.03
CA HIS A 111 0.46 11.83 -11.16
C HIS A 111 0.44 10.97 -12.42
N ASN A 112 0.67 9.66 -12.28
CA ASN A 112 0.56 8.68 -13.36
C ASN A 112 -0.88 8.28 -13.70
N GLY A 113 -1.89 8.88 -13.05
CA GLY A 113 -3.30 8.60 -13.27
C GLY A 113 -3.82 7.30 -12.63
N VAL A 114 -2.96 6.50 -12.02
CA VAL A 114 -3.30 5.19 -11.42
C VAL A 114 -3.55 5.33 -9.92
N HIS A 115 -4.43 4.50 -9.36
CA HIS A 115 -4.86 4.61 -7.96
C HIS A 115 -5.04 3.24 -7.27
N SER A 116 -4.50 2.16 -7.84
CA SER A 116 -4.50 0.83 -7.22
C SER A 116 -3.52 0.74 -6.06
N SER A 117 -3.84 -0.07 -5.04
CA SER A 117 -2.93 -0.41 -3.94
C SER A 117 -1.63 -1.02 -4.45
N ASP A 118 -1.67 -1.88 -5.45
CA ASP A 118 -0.49 -2.57 -5.98
C ASP A 118 0.55 -1.59 -6.52
N VAL A 119 0.10 -0.52 -7.17
CA VAL A 119 0.98 0.52 -7.73
C VAL A 119 1.66 1.30 -6.61
N VAL A 120 0.90 1.67 -5.57
CA VAL A 120 1.45 2.38 -4.41
C VAL A 120 2.47 1.50 -3.67
N LEU A 121 2.13 0.23 -3.42
CA LEU A 121 3.03 -0.73 -2.77
C LEU A 121 4.28 -1.00 -3.61
N ASN A 122 4.16 -1.08 -4.93
CA ASN A 122 5.30 -1.25 -5.83
C ASN A 122 6.22 -0.01 -5.82
N ILE A 123 5.67 1.21 -5.84
CA ILE A 123 6.46 2.44 -5.69
C ILE A 123 7.24 2.42 -4.35
N LEU A 124 6.58 2.03 -3.26
CA LEU A 124 7.23 1.91 -1.94
C LEU A 124 8.32 0.84 -1.95
N SER A 125 8.06 -0.32 -2.55
CA SER A 125 9.05 -1.40 -2.68
C SER A 125 10.29 -0.93 -3.43
N ARG A 126 10.12 -0.24 -4.57
CA ARG A 126 11.25 0.33 -5.34
C ARG A 126 12.07 1.34 -4.56
N ARG A 127 11.46 2.08 -3.62
CA ARG A 127 12.18 3.03 -2.76
C ARG A 127 12.96 2.35 -1.64
N ARG A 128 12.55 1.15 -1.22
CA ARG A 128 13.31 0.32 -0.28
C ARG A 128 14.47 -0.42 -0.93
N GLU A 129 14.36 -0.69 -2.23
CA GLU A 129 15.39 -1.37 -3.00
C GLU A 129 16.72 -0.60 -2.87
N PRO A 130 17.80 -1.24 -2.37
CA PRO A 130 19.10 -0.60 -2.36
C PRO A 130 19.55 -0.28 -3.79
N PRO A 131 20.38 0.77 -4.00
CA PRO A 131 20.89 1.08 -5.32
C PRO A 131 21.56 -0.16 -5.91
N SER A 132 21.22 -0.48 -7.15
CA SER A 132 21.75 -1.65 -7.83
C SER A 132 23.28 -1.65 -7.70
N PRO A 133 23.89 -2.78 -7.29
CA PRO A 133 25.33 -2.84 -7.19
C PRO A 133 25.95 -2.48 -8.55
N ILE A 134 27.07 -1.75 -8.50
CA ILE A 134 27.80 -1.31 -9.68
C ILE A 134 28.03 -2.54 -10.57
N SER A 135 27.58 -2.47 -11.82
CA SER A 135 27.81 -3.53 -12.79
C SER A 135 29.32 -3.69 -12.94
N ILE A 136 29.83 -4.83 -12.49
CA ILE A 136 31.22 -5.20 -12.73
C ILE A 136 31.33 -5.39 -14.23
N LEU A 137 32.05 -4.49 -14.91
CA LEU A 137 32.38 -4.66 -16.32
C LEU A 137 33.06 -6.02 -16.46
N THR A 138 32.47 -6.92 -17.25
CA THR A 138 33.01 -8.25 -17.48
C THR A 138 34.45 -8.10 -17.95
N PRO A 139 35.45 -8.57 -17.17
CA PRO A 139 36.84 -8.49 -17.58
C PRO A 139 37.00 -9.18 -18.92
N THR A 140 37.78 -8.59 -19.83
CA THR A 140 38.01 -9.14 -21.18
C THR A 140 38.57 -10.56 -21.14
N ALA A 141 39.17 -10.98 -20.02
CA ALA A 141 39.62 -12.35 -19.77
C ALA A 141 38.49 -13.40 -19.68
N LEU A 142 37.23 -12.97 -19.44
CA LEU A 142 36.05 -13.84 -19.37
C LEU A 142 35.23 -13.84 -20.67
N THR A 143 35.80 -13.39 -21.80
CA THR A 143 35.18 -13.62 -23.11
C THR A 143 35.19 -15.12 -23.43
N LEU A 144 34.00 -15.69 -23.54
CA LEU A 144 33.84 -17.08 -23.94
C LEU A 144 34.41 -17.28 -25.34
N ARG A 145 35.43 -18.14 -25.47
CA ARG A 145 35.94 -18.59 -26.78
C ARG A 145 34.90 -19.36 -27.58
N HIS A 146 33.98 -20.02 -26.86
CA HIS A 146 32.85 -20.71 -27.44
C HIS A 146 31.59 -20.34 -26.67
N ALA A 147 30.73 -19.54 -27.28
CA ALA A 147 29.42 -19.26 -26.73
C ALA A 147 28.57 -20.55 -26.80
N PRO A 148 27.90 -20.96 -25.70
CA PRO A 148 26.98 -22.07 -25.76
C PRO A 148 25.83 -21.72 -26.71
N VAL A 149 25.57 -22.60 -27.67
CA VAL A 149 24.37 -22.50 -28.52
C VAL A 149 23.18 -22.93 -27.67
N ALA A 150 22.18 -22.05 -27.56
CA ALA A 150 20.93 -22.39 -26.91
C ALA A 150 20.16 -23.39 -27.78
N ASP A 151 20.23 -24.68 -27.41
CA ASP A 151 19.46 -25.75 -28.04
C ASP A 151 18.20 -26.07 -27.21
N CYS A 152 17.09 -25.45 -27.59
CA CYS A 152 15.79 -25.70 -26.98
C CYS A 152 15.24 -27.11 -27.31
N GLY A 153 15.73 -27.78 -28.35
CA GLY A 153 15.32 -29.14 -28.73
C GLY A 153 15.78 -30.20 -27.74
N ARG A 154 16.89 -29.96 -27.05
CA ARG A 154 17.40 -30.85 -25.98
C ARG A 154 16.44 -30.97 -24.80
N TYR A 155 15.67 -29.91 -24.50
CA TYR A 155 14.62 -29.94 -23.48
C TYR A 155 13.37 -30.66 -23.96
N ALA A 156 12.98 -30.49 -25.23
CA ALA A 156 11.84 -31.18 -25.82
C ALA A 156 11.98 -32.72 -25.75
N ALA A 157 13.17 -33.24 -26.02
CA ALA A 157 13.48 -34.68 -25.92
C ALA A 157 13.47 -35.24 -24.48
N CYS A 158 13.40 -34.40 -23.44
CA CYS A 158 13.19 -34.84 -22.06
C CYS A 158 11.71 -35.16 -21.79
N GLY A 159 10.79 -34.42 -22.44
CA GLY A 159 9.35 -34.66 -22.35
C GLY A 159 8.93 -35.98 -23.01
N GLU A 160 9.47 -36.27 -24.19
CA GLU A 160 9.17 -37.50 -24.95
C GLU A 160 9.62 -38.78 -24.20
N ARG A 161 10.83 -38.77 -23.62
CA ARG A 161 11.35 -39.86 -22.77
C ARG A 161 10.55 -40.08 -21.48
N SER A 162 9.83 -39.07 -21.00
CA SER A 162 8.95 -39.21 -19.85
C SER A 162 7.61 -39.85 -20.21
N MET A 163 7.15 -39.69 -21.45
CA MET A 163 5.90 -40.27 -21.94
C MET A 163 6.03 -41.77 -22.22
N GLU A 164 7.17 -42.21 -22.76
CA GLU A 164 7.52 -43.62 -22.97
C GLU A 164 7.52 -44.42 -21.65
N ARG A 165 8.00 -43.80 -20.55
CA ARG A 165 7.89 -44.38 -19.21
C ARG A 165 6.45 -44.47 -18.71
N HIS A 166 5.59 -43.52 -19.03
CA HIS A 166 4.17 -43.53 -18.63
C HIS A 166 3.33 -44.58 -19.36
N GLU A 167 3.69 -44.94 -20.60
CA GLU A 167 3.06 -46.05 -21.33
C GLU A 167 3.45 -47.42 -20.77
N SER A 168 4.67 -47.57 -20.24
CA SER A 168 5.11 -48.77 -19.50
C SER A 168 4.28 -49.04 -18.23
N TRP A 169 3.79 -48.01 -17.53
CA TRP A 169 2.87 -48.20 -16.39
C TRP A 169 1.49 -48.72 -16.81
N ARG A 170 1.03 -48.41 -18.03
CA ARG A 170 -0.27 -48.88 -18.54
C ARG A 170 -0.27 -50.35 -18.95
N SER A 171 0.91 -50.95 -19.22
CA SER A 171 1.02 -52.37 -19.56
C SER A 171 1.03 -53.30 -18.35
N TRP A 172 1.28 -52.77 -17.14
CA TRP A 172 1.17 -53.50 -15.86
C TRP A 172 -0.24 -53.43 -15.23
N ALA A 173 -1.16 -52.67 -15.84
CA ALA A 173 -2.54 -52.49 -15.36
C ALA A 173 -3.57 -53.38 -16.10
N ARG A 174 -3.12 -54.43 -16.80
CA ARG A 174 -3.93 -55.55 -17.30
C ARG A 174 -3.42 -56.84 -16.69
#